data_AF-A0A2S0RKS4-F1
#
_entry.id   AF-A0A2S0RKS4-F1
#
_cell.length_a   1.000
_cell.length_b   1.000
_cell.length_c   1.000
_cell.angle_alpha   90.00
_cell.angle_beta   90.00
_cell.angle_gamma   90.00
#
_symmetry.space_group_name_H-M   'P 1'
#
loop_
_entity.id
_entity.type
_entity.pdbx_description
1 polymer ?
#
loop_
_entity_poly.entity_id
_entity_poly.type
_entity_poly.pdbx_seq_one_letter_code
_entity_poly.pdbx_strand_id
1 'polypeptide(L)'
;MSYLPRWIILTLDMLVVSFCALMTFKMLAEMDKNFIHTGLIPFIVGAYLLFNLFFFWLFRTYSGIIRHSSFIDAVKIFIALFLTLLFLVITNYACLLLNGHKLFMNAGLFINFIFSFCGLFLYRIVVKQTFEIYFSGRQSNDLIRALIYGSDANAISVANALKSEKPLRFRIVGFVDKQNQNSSKRILNLPILNLSKRIPVIMRSIEAEALIIADKSLTKDEKLTLVDECLEYNYKVYTVPLISDWEDRKEISQKVKNFQIQDLLERKPIVLDNKSISSQIHNKTVLITGAAGSIGSEITRQVINFNPKRVIMLDQAETPLHHLTLEISKLFPQAKTTSIIGDIRNRPSMERVFSKYRPDVVYHAAAYKHVPLMEENPAQAIFVNVMGTKNITDLSCEYNVESFVMVSTDKAVNPSNVMGASKRIAEKYVQSLHCRLLNNTTDCRTKFITTRFGNVLGSNGSVVPLFTEQIAKGGPVTITHPEIIRYFMTIPEACQLVLEAGAMGRGGEIYIFDMGKPVKIIDLANKMIRLAGFTPDKEIKIEIVGLRPGEKLYEELLNDSAKTLPTHHEKIMIAQEVYDDSEVASEQIGELIAIAHEHCDNDRIVTKMKVIVPEFKSMNSDFASLDKVVGPN
;
A
#
# COMPACT_ATOMS: atom_id res chain seq x y z
N MET A 1 32.65 -3.79 -17.58
CA MET A 1 33.28 -4.08 -18.88
C MET A 1 33.44 -2.79 -19.66
N SER A 2 34.68 -2.45 -20.00
CA SER A 2 35.03 -1.25 -20.76
C SER A 2 34.41 -1.28 -22.16
N TYR A 3 33.93 -0.14 -22.62
CA TYR A 3 33.42 0.03 -23.98
C TYR A 3 34.53 -0.30 -24.99
N LEU A 4 34.17 -0.92 -26.11
CA LEU A 4 35.09 -1.11 -27.23
C LEU A 4 35.65 0.26 -27.64
N PRO A 5 36.98 0.42 -27.69
CA PRO A 5 37.59 1.67 -28.14
C PRO A 5 37.07 2.08 -29.52
N ARG A 6 36.78 3.37 -29.68
CA ARG A 6 36.25 3.97 -30.91
C ARG A 6 37.07 3.65 -32.15
N TRP A 7 38.39 3.56 -32.00
CA TRP A 7 39.29 3.22 -33.10
C TRP A 7 39.09 1.79 -33.61
N ILE A 8 38.77 0.83 -32.74
CA ILE A 8 38.48 -0.56 -33.16
C ILE A 8 37.23 -0.62 -34.03
N ILE A 9 36.20 0.16 -33.67
CA ILE A 9 34.95 0.24 -34.43
C ILE A 9 35.24 0.80 -35.83
N LEU A 10 36.02 1.88 -35.91
CA LEU A 10 36.42 2.46 -37.18
C LEU A 10 37.26 1.48 -38.02
N THR A 11 38.17 0.73 -37.40
CA THR A 11 38.95 -0.29 -38.10
C THR A 11 38.05 -1.40 -38.67
N LEU A 12 37.07 -1.88 -37.91
CA LEU A 12 36.10 -2.88 -38.38
C LEU A 12 35.24 -2.33 -39.53
N ASP A 13 34.75 -1.09 -39.42
CA ASP A 13 34.00 -0.43 -40.49
C ASP A 13 34.83 -0.36 -41.78
N MET A 14 36.10 0.04 -41.67
CA MET A 14 37.02 0.10 -42.82
C MET A 14 37.33 -1.28 -43.40
N LEU A 15 37.43 -2.34 -42.58
CA LEU A 15 37.63 -3.70 -43.06
C LEU A 15 36.44 -4.21 -43.86
N VAL A 16 35.22 -3.96 -43.40
CA VAL A 16 33.99 -4.35 -44.11
C VAL A 16 33.91 -3.64 -45.46
N VAL A 17 34.13 -2.33 -45.48
CA VAL A 17 34.12 -1.52 -46.71
C VAL A 17 35.21 -1.98 -47.70
N SER A 18 36.42 -2.27 -47.20
CA SER A 18 37.51 -2.81 -48.03
C SER A 18 37.16 -4.16 -48.64
N PHE A 19 36.54 -5.05 -47.85
CA PHE A 19 36.08 -6.35 -48.31
C PHE A 19 34.99 -6.23 -49.38
N CYS A 20 33.99 -5.37 -49.17
CA CYS A 20 32.94 -5.08 -50.17
C CYS A 20 33.51 -4.50 -51.47
N ALA A 21 34.50 -3.62 -51.38
CA ALA A 21 35.18 -3.06 -52.55
C ALA A 21 35.95 -4.13 -53.34
N LEU A 22 36.65 -5.04 -52.67
CA LEU A 22 37.36 -6.15 -53.30
C LEU A 22 36.40 -7.13 -53.98
N MET A 23 35.28 -7.44 -53.33
CA MET A 23 34.22 -8.27 -53.92
C MET A 23 33.62 -7.61 -55.16
N THR A 24 33.32 -6.31 -55.09
CA THR A 24 32.80 -5.56 -56.23
C THR A 24 33.82 -5.53 -57.37
N PHE A 25 35.11 -5.32 -57.07
CA PHE A 25 36.18 -5.33 -58.06
C PHE A 25 36.28 -6.68 -58.78
N LYS A 26 36.28 -7.80 -58.04
CA LYS A 26 36.29 -9.15 -58.64
C LYS A 26 35.07 -9.39 -59.55
N MET A 27 33.89 -9.02 -59.08
CA MET A 27 32.64 -9.19 -59.83
C MET A 27 32.67 -8.41 -61.16
N LEU A 28 33.24 -7.20 -61.15
CA LEU A 28 33.36 -6.37 -62.35
C LEU A 28 34.47 -6.82 -63.29
N ALA A 29 35.59 -7.32 -62.75
CA ALA A 29 36.71 -7.84 -63.54
C ALA A 29 36.32 -9.09 -64.36
N GLU A 30 35.30 -9.84 -63.92
CA GLU A 30 34.74 -10.97 -64.67
C GLU A 30 33.80 -10.54 -65.81
N MET A 31 33.23 -9.33 -65.74
CA MET A 31 32.23 -8.84 -66.70
C MET A 31 32.81 -8.07 -67.90
N ASP A 32 33.93 -7.36 -67.74
CA ASP A 32 34.59 -6.62 -68.84
C ASP A 32 36.12 -6.49 -68.63
N LYS A 33 36.92 -7.13 -69.50
CA LYS A 33 38.38 -7.19 -69.40
C LYS A 33 39.11 -5.94 -69.91
N ASN A 34 38.42 -5.05 -70.64
CA ASN A 34 39.07 -3.95 -71.38
C ASN A 34 39.05 -2.58 -70.68
N PHE A 35 38.43 -2.46 -69.49
CA PHE A 35 38.23 -1.15 -68.85
C PHE A 35 39.18 -0.83 -67.68
N ILE A 36 39.93 -1.82 -67.17
CA ILE A 36 40.77 -1.65 -65.99
C ILE A 36 42.22 -1.37 -66.41
N HIS A 37 42.62 -0.10 -66.41
CA HIS A 37 44.04 0.26 -66.51
C HIS A 37 44.79 -0.21 -65.26
N THR A 38 45.49 -1.33 -65.38
CA THR A 38 46.16 -2.06 -64.28
C THR A 38 47.21 -1.23 -63.52
N GLY A 39 47.74 -0.15 -64.11
CA GLY A 39 48.73 0.74 -63.48
C GLY A 39 48.18 1.71 -62.43
N LEU A 40 46.86 2.00 -62.41
CA LEU A 40 46.25 3.02 -61.52
C LEU A 40 45.51 2.41 -60.31
N ILE A 41 45.47 1.09 -60.19
CA ILE A 41 44.72 0.37 -59.14
C ILE A 41 45.10 0.81 -57.72
N PRO A 42 46.38 0.95 -57.34
CA PRO A 42 46.75 1.36 -55.97
C PRO A 42 46.22 2.77 -55.63
N PHE A 43 46.24 3.68 -56.59
CA PHE A 43 45.73 5.04 -56.41
C PHE A 43 44.20 5.08 -56.26
N ILE A 44 43.50 4.28 -57.07
CA ILE A 44 42.03 4.12 -57.02
C ILE A 44 41.58 3.57 -55.67
N VAL A 45 42.25 2.50 -55.19
CA VAL A 45 41.96 1.89 -53.88
C VAL A 45 42.29 2.86 -52.75
N GLY A 46 43.44 3.54 -52.82
CA GLY A 46 43.85 4.54 -51.84
C GLY A 46 42.85 5.70 -51.72
N ALA A 47 42.41 6.26 -52.85
CA ALA A 47 41.43 7.34 -52.88
C ALA A 47 40.07 6.89 -52.31
N TYR A 48 39.60 5.69 -52.67
CA TYR A 48 38.36 5.14 -52.15
C TYR A 48 38.38 4.97 -50.62
N LEU A 49 39.45 4.39 -50.08
CA LEU A 49 39.58 4.19 -48.63
C LEU A 49 39.74 5.52 -47.89
N LEU A 50 40.49 6.48 -48.45
CA LEU A 50 40.67 7.80 -47.87
C LEU A 50 39.35 8.56 -47.78
N PHE A 51 38.51 8.52 -48.82
CA PHE A 51 37.21 9.20 -48.79
C PHE A 51 36.22 8.54 -47.83
N ASN A 52 36.16 7.21 -47.77
CA ASN A 52 35.36 6.52 -46.76
C ASN A 52 35.82 6.88 -45.34
N LEU A 53 37.14 6.92 -45.10
CA LEU A 53 37.69 7.33 -43.81
C LEU A 53 37.31 8.78 -43.46
N PHE A 54 37.39 9.70 -44.43
CA PHE A 54 36.99 11.10 -44.25
C PHE A 54 35.52 11.24 -43.87
N PHE A 55 34.60 10.58 -44.60
CA PHE A 55 33.17 10.68 -44.31
C PHE A 55 32.77 9.93 -43.03
N PHE A 56 33.40 8.80 -42.69
CA PHE A 56 33.22 8.14 -41.39
C PHE A 56 33.71 9.00 -40.23
N TRP A 57 34.79 9.75 -40.43
CA TRP A 57 35.26 10.76 -39.49
C TRP A 57 34.29 11.94 -39.35
N LEU A 58 33.81 12.50 -40.46
CA LEU A 58 32.89 13.64 -40.49
C LEU A 58 31.56 13.33 -39.79
N PHE A 59 30.94 12.19 -40.12
CA PHE A 59 29.66 11.77 -39.53
C PHE A 59 29.80 10.99 -38.22
N ARG A 60 31.04 10.77 -37.76
CA ARG A 60 31.37 10.05 -36.53
C ARG A 60 30.63 8.72 -36.40
N THR A 61 30.63 7.91 -37.46
CA THR A 61 29.92 6.62 -37.53
C THR A 61 30.40 5.62 -36.44
N TYR A 62 31.63 5.79 -35.97
CA TYR A 62 32.26 5.01 -34.91
C TYR A 62 31.99 5.51 -33.47
N SER A 63 31.29 6.64 -33.30
CA SER A 63 31.07 7.25 -31.98
C SER A 63 30.00 6.53 -31.15
N GLY A 64 29.10 5.80 -31.80
CA GLY A 64 28.03 5.04 -31.15
C GLY A 64 28.53 3.77 -30.47
N ILE A 65 27.92 3.43 -29.34
CA ILE A 65 28.16 2.15 -28.66
C ILE A 65 27.40 1.07 -29.43
N ILE A 66 28.11 0.16 -30.12
CA ILE A 66 27.49 -0.85 -31.02
C ILE A 66 26.37 -1.66 -30.34
N ARG A 67 26.53 -2.05 -29.06
CA ARG A 67 25.47 -2.78 -28.32
C ARG A 67 24.16 -2.00 -28.12
N HIS A 68 24.19 -0.68 -28.28
CA HIS A 68 23.02 0.19 -28.22
C HIS A 68 22.74 0.86 -29.57
N SER A 69 23.24 0.28 -30.68
CA SER A 69 23.04 0.83 -32.01
C SER A 69 21.55 1.04 -32.26
N SER A 70 21.24 2.29 -32.62
CA SER A 70 19.89 2.81 -32.83
C SER A 70 19.62 3.00 -34.33
N PHE A 71 18.37 3.32 -34.69
CA PHE A 71 18.03 3.69 -36.07
C PHE A 71 18.85 4.90 -36.56
N ILE A 72 19.21 5.82 -35.66
CA ILE A 72 20.02 7.00 -35.96
C ILE A 72 21.42 6.60 -36.47
N ASP A 73 22.00 5.53 -35.94
CA ASP A 73 23.33 5.07 -36.37
C ASP A 73 23.30 4.49 -37.79
N ALA A 74 22.21 3.81 -38.17
CA ALA A 74 22.02 3.32 -39.54
C ALA A 74 21.90 4.48 -40.54
N VAL A 75 21.17 5.54 -40.17
CA VAL A 75 21.05 6.76 -41.00
C VAL A 75 22.40 7.46 -41.19
N LYS A 76 23.23 7.56 -40.14
CA LYS A 76 24.59 8.14 -40.25
C LYS A 76 25.48 7.37 -41.23
N ILE A 77 25.43 6.03 -41.18
CA ILE A 77 26.20 5.16 -42.10
C ILE A 77 25.71 5.37 -43.53
N PHE A 78 24.39 5.40 -43.75
CA PHE A 78 23.81 5.63 -45.07
C PHE A 78 24.27 6.96 -45.67
N ILE A 79 24.18 8.05 -44.91
CA ILE A 79 24.58 9.39 -45.36
C ILE A 79 26.07 9.45 -45.68
N ALA A 80 26.92 8.86 -44.82
CA ALA A 80 28.37 8.85 -45.03
C ALA A 80 28.76 8.11 -46.32
N LEU A 81 28.18 6.93 -46.55
CA LEU A 81 28.41 6.15 -47.76
C LEU A 81 27.83 6.83 -49.01
N PHE A 82 26.66 7.47 -48.90
CA PHE A 82 26.00 8.16 -50.00
C PHE A 82 26.80 9.38 -50.47
N LEU A 83 27.33 10.17 -49.53
CA LEU A 83 28.22 11.29 -49.87
C LEU A 83 29.56 10.82 -50.43
N THR A 84 30.07 9.67 -49.95
CA THR A 84 31.25 9.05 -50.55
C THR A 84 31.00 8.65 -52.02
N LEU A 85 29.84 8.05 -52.31
CA LEU A 85 29.41 7.73 -53.67
C LEU A 85 29.32 8.98 -54.55
N LEU A 86 28.61 10.02 -54.08
CA LEU A 86 28.44 11.26 -54.83
C LEU A 86 29.79 11.91 -55.15
N PHE A 87 30.68 11.97 -54.16
CA PHE A 87 32.01 12.54 -54.33
C PHE A 87 32.84 11.76 -55.35
N LEU A 88 32.85 10.43 -55.28
CA LEU A 88 33.55 9.57 -56.24
C LEU A 88 32.99 9.70 -57.66
N VAL A 89 31.68 9.85 -57.83
CA VAL A 89 31.06 10.09 -59.15
C VAL A 89 31.48 11.45 -59.71
N ILE A 90 31.52 12.50 -58.88
CA ILE A 90 31.99 13.83 -59.29
C ILE A 90 33.47 13.78 -59.69
N THR A 91 34.33 13.15 -58.88
CA THR A 91 35.75 12.95 -59.21
C THR A 91 35.92 12.16 -60.51
N ASN A 92 35.09 11.14 -60.73
CA ASN A 92 35.10 10.34 -61.95
C ASN A 92 34.76 11.17 -63.20
N TYR A 93 33.77 12.07 -63.09
CA TYR A 93 33.39 12.97 -64.20
C TYR A 93 34.43 14.07 -64.44
N ALA A 94 35.03 14.61 -63.37
CA ALA A 94 36.13 15.58 -63.48
C ALA A 94 37.36 14.99 -64.19
N CYS A 95 37.74 13.75 -63.87
CA CYS A 95 38.84 13.07 -64.57
C CYS A 95 38.51 12.73 -66.03
N LEU A 96 37.25 12.43 -66.35
CA LEU A 96 36.83 12.25 -67.74
C LEU A 96 37.04 13.55 -68.56
N LEU A 97 36.73 14.71 -67.97
CA LEU A 97 36.91 16.02 -68.61
C LEU A 97 38.40 16.39 -68.80
N LEU A 98 39.25 16.06 -67.82
CA LEU A 98 40.67 16.44 -67.83
C LEU A 98 41.56 15.47 -68.62
N ASN A 99 41.32 14.17 -68.50
CA ASN A 99 42.23 13.13 -68.99
C ASN A 99 41.62 12.22 -70.07
N GLY A 100 40.36 12.45 -70.46
CA GLY A 100 39.66 11.66 -71.50
C GLY A 100 39.23 10.24 -71.07
N HIS A 101 39.57 9.80 -69.85
CA HIS A 101 39.27 8.46 -69.33
C HIS A 101 38.56 8.52 -67.97
N LYS A 102 37.62 7.59 -67.74
CA LYS A 102 36.94 7.40 -66.44
C LYS A 102 37.84 6.59 -65.50
N LEU A 103 37.89 6.97 -64.21
CA LEU A 103 38.59 6.24 -63.14
C LEU A 103 37.78 5.07 -62.59
N PHE A 104 36.46 5.21 -62.54
CA PHE A 104 35.54 4.22 -61.99
C PHE A 104 34.39 3.93 -62.94
N MET A 105 33.82 2.73 -62.88
CA MET A 105 32.53 2.46 -63.50
C MET A 105 31.42 2.93 -62.55
N ASN A 106 30.52 3.81 -63.03
CA ASN A 106 29.44 4.35 -62.20
C ASN A 106 28.53 3.24 -61.62
N ALA A 107 28.25 2.20 -62.41
CA ALA A 107 27.52 1.02 -61.94
C ALA A 107 28.29 0.27 -60.83
N GLY A 108 29.62 0.19 -60.93
CA GLY A 108 30.47 -0.41 -59.90
C GLY A 108 30.48 0.38 -58.60
N LEU A 109 30.52 1.72 -58.66
CA LEU A 109 30.41 2.57 -57.48
C LEU A 109 29.06 2.39 -56.77
N PHE A 110 27.97 2.29 -57.54
CA PHE A 110 26.63 2.10 -57.00
C PHE A 110 26.44 0.72 -56.35
N ILE A 111 26.92 -0.35 -56.99
CA ILE A 111 26.90 -1.71 -56.42
C ILE A 111 27.71 -1.75 -55.12
N ASN A 112 28.90 -1.14 -55.12
CA ASN A 112 29.75 -1.11 -53.94
C ASN A 112 29.11 -0.32 -52.77
N PHE A 113 28.39 0.76 -53.07
CA PHE A 113 27.62 1.51 -52.08
C PHE A 113 26.57 0.62 -51.40
N ILE A 114 25.79 -0.13 -52.18
CA ILE A 114 24.76 -1.04 -51.65
C ILE A 114 25.41 -2.13 -50.79
N PHE A 115 26.45 -2.81 -51.29
CA PHE A 115 27.12 -3.86 -50.56
C PHE A 115 27.78 -3.37 -49.27
N SER A 116 28.42 -2.20 -49.31
CA SER A 116 29.01 -1.59 -48.12
C SER A 116 27.96 -1.22 -47.09
N PHE A 117 26.81 -0.65 -47.50
CA PHE A 117 25.72 -0.34 -46.59
C PHE A 117 25.12 -1.60 -45.95
N CYS A 118 24.79 -2.60 -46.77
CA CYS A 118 24.27 -3.88 -46.27
C CYS A 118 25.26 -4.59 -45.34
N GLY A 119 26.55 -4.63 -45.70
CA GLY A 119 27.59 -5.24 -44.87
C GLY A 119 27.75 -4.54 -43.52
N LEU A 120 27.83 -3.20 -43.52
CA LEU A 120 27.94 -2.40 -42.30
C LEU A 120 26.70 -2.53 -41.40
N PHE A 121 25.52 -2.59 -42.00
CA PHE A 121 24.27 -2.75 -41.26
C PHE A 121 24.13 -4.15 -40.65
N LEU A 122 24.41 -5.20 -41.43
CA LEU A 122 24.30 -6.59 -41.00
C LEU A 122 25.25 -6.91 -39.86
N TYR A 123 26.53 -6.51 -39.93
CA TYR A 123 27.46 -6.84 -38.85
C TYR A 123 27.02 -6.19 -37.53
N ARG A 124 26.50 -4.95 -37.55
CA ARG A 124 26.04 -4.26 -36.33
C ARG A 124 24.83 -4.95 -35.72
N ILE A 125 23.91 -5.47 -36.54
CA ILE A 125 22.79 -6.29 -36.06
C ILE A 125 23.31 -7.56 -35.39
N VAL A 126 24.23 -8.27 -36.04
CA VAL A 126 24.82 -9.51 -35.50
C VAL A 126 25.53 -9.24 -34.17
N VAL A 127 26.37 -8.21 -34.08
CA VAL A 127 27.06 -7.85 -32.83
C VAL A 127 26.07 -7.46 -31.73
N LYS A 128 25.03 -6.68 -32.05
CA LYS A 128 23.99 -6.30 -31.09
C LYS A 128 23.25 -7.54 -30.56
N GLN A 129 22.80 -8.42 -31.46
CA GLN A 129 21.99 -9.58 -31.11
C GLN A 129 22.80 -10.64 -30.35
N THR A 130 24.05 -10.88 -30.73
CA THR A 130 24.95 -11.79 -30.00
C THR A 130 25.26 -11.28 -28.59
N PHE A 131 25.48 -9.98 -28.41
CA PHE A 131 25.70 -9.39 -27.09
C PHE A 131 24.44 -9.48 -26.21
N GLU A 132 23.26 -9.26 -26.79
CA GLU A 132 21.98 -9.40 -26.10
C GLU A 132 21.72 -10.85 -25.66
N ILE A 133 21.98 -11.83 -26.52
CA ILE A 133 21.81 -13.27 -26.20
C ILE A 133 22.81 -13.72 -25.13
N TYR A 134 24.09 -13.38 -25.28
CA TYR A 134 25.16 -13.85 -24.39
C TYR A 134 25.03 -13.29 -22.97
N PHE A 135 24.61 -12.03 -22.81
CA PHE A 135 24.45 -11.41 -21.50
C PHE A 135 23.07 -11.65 -20.87
N SER A 136 22.04 -11.99 -21.65
CA SER A 136 20.71 -12.31 -21.11
C SER A 136 20.60 -13.75 -20.58
N GLY A 137 21.53 -14.64 -20.93
CA GLY A 137 21.45 -16.07 -20.65
C GLY A 137 21.95 -16.57 -19.28
N ARG A 138 22.45 -15.70 -18.38
CA ARG A 138 23.13 -16.14 -17.15
C ARG A 138 22.40 -15.90 -15.82
N GLN A 139 21.17 -15.37 -15.84
CA GLN A 139 20.37 -15.08 -14.63
C GLN A 139 18.97 -15.70 -14.62
N SER A 140 18.64 -16.60 -15.54
CA SER A 140 17.24 -16.96 -15.83
C SER A 140 16.60 -18.05 -14.96
N ASN A 141 17.38 -18.84 -14.20
CA ASN A 141 16.80 -20.00 -13.50
C ASN A 141 16.08 -19.67 -12.18
N ASP A 142 16.32 -18.50 -11.59
CA ASP A 142 15.70 -18.11 -10.30
C ASP A 142 14.61 -17.02 -10.44
N LEU A 143 14.20 -16.67 -11.67
CA LEU A 143 13.22 -15.60 -11.90
C LEU A 143 11.79 -16.12 -11.81
N ILE A 144 10.96 -15.45 -11.00
CA ILE A 144 9.53 -15.78 -10.85
C ILE A 144 8.83 -15.52 -12.19
N ARG A 145 8.19 -16.55 -12.76
CA ARG A 145 7.42 -16.43 -14.00
C ARG A 145 6.11 -15.71 -13.74
N ALA A 146 5.96 -14.51 -14.29
CA ALA A 146 4.83 -13.64 -13.99
C ALA A 146 3.95 -13.38 -15.22
N LEU A 147 2.65 -13.46 -15.02
CA LEU A 147 1.61 -13.09 -15.96
C LEU A 147 1.05 -11.72 -15.57
N ILE A 148 0.93 -10.79 -16.52
CA ILE A 148 0.37 -9.46 -16.26
C ILE A 148 -1.11 -9.45 -16.63
N TYR A 149 -1.97 -9.09 -15.68
CA TYR A 149 -3.38 -8.85 -15.95
C TYR A 149 -3.57 -7.38 -16.38
N GLY A 150 -4.04 -7.20 -17.62
CA GLY A 150 -4.18 -5.92 -18.30
C GLY A 150 -3.33 -5.87 -19.59
N SER A 151 -3.79 -5.11 -20.57
CA SER A 151 -3.12 -4.92 -21.88
C SER A 151 -3.05 -3.45 -22.30
N ASP A 152 -3.34 -2.53 -21.38
CA ASP A 152 -3.33 -1.09 -21.60
C ASP A 152 -1.92 -0.49 -21.50
N ALA A 153 -1.80 0.82 -21.72
CA ALA A 153 -0.53 1.55 -21.59
C ALA A 153 0.10 1.39 -20.20
N ASN A 154 -0.73 1.19 -19.17
CA ASN A 154 -0.26 0.95 -17.81
C ASN A 154 0.43 -0.40 -17.67
N ALA A 155 -0.20 -1.48 -18.15
CA ALA A 155 0.38 -2.82 -18.17
C ALA A 155 1.70 -2.86 -18.97
N ILE A 156 1.76 -2.15 -20.10
CA ILE A 156 2.99 -2.02 -20.92
C ILE A 156 4.10 -1.31 -20.13
N SER A 157 3.76 -0.24 -19.42
CA SER A 157 4.71 0.55 -18.61
C SER A 157 5.28 -0.28 -17.46
N VAL A 158 4.42 -1.03 -16.76
CA VAL A 158 4.81 -1.95 -15.69
C VAL A 158 5.72 -3.05 -16.23
N ALA A 159 5.36 -3.67 -17.36
CA ALA A 159 6.19 -4.70 -17.98
C ALA A 159 7.58 -4.19 -18.37
N ASN A 160 7.67 -2.98 -18.94
CA ASN A 160 8.95 -2.35 -19.28
C ASN A 160 9.77 -2.00 -18.04
N ALA A 161 9.14 -1.50 -16.98
CA ALA A 161 9.82 -1.20 -15.71
C ALA A 161 10.44 -2.48 -15.12
N LEU A 162 9.67 -3.57 -15.03
CA LEU A 162 10.13 -4.85 -14.49
C LEU A 162 11.22 -5.51 -15.35
N LYS A 163 11.12 -5.42 -16.69
CA LYS A 163 12.18 -5.91 -17.61
C LYS A 163 13.49 -5.10 -17.50
N SER A 164 13.41 -3.85 -17.05
CA SER A 164 14.58 -2.97 -16.90
C SER A 164 15.18 -2.98 -15.49
N GLU A 165 14.51 -3.61 -14.53
CA GLU A 165 14.93 -3.71 -13.13
C GLU A 165 16.23 -4.51 -13.01
N LYS A 166 17.13 -4.09 -12.11
CA LYS A 166 18.38 -4.80 -11.80
C LYS A 166 18.59 -4.83 -10.28
N PRO A 167 18.66 -6.01 -9.65
CA PRO A 167 18.52 -7.35 -10.24
C PRO A 167 17.09 -7.61 -10.76
N LEU A 168 16.97 -8.45 -11.78
CA LEU A 168 15.66 -8.87 -12.30
C LEU A 168 14.94 -9.71 -11.25
N ARG A 169 13.66 -9.44 -11.02
CA ARG A 169 12.80 -10.21 -10.10
C ARG A 169 11.84 -11.16 -10.83
N PHE A 170 11.40 -10.76 -12.03
CA PHE A 170 10.33 -11.44 -12.75
C PHE A 170 10.73 -11.76 -14.19
N ARG A 171 10.26 -12.91 -14.68
CA ARG A 171 10.22 -13.23 -16.10
C ARG A 171 8.77 -13.11 -16.59
N ILE A 172 8.48 -12.03 -17.32
CA ILE A 172 7.11 -11.81 -17.85
C ILE A 172 6.83 -12.82 -18.97
N VAL A 173 5.80 -13.65 -18.81
CA VAL A 173 5.43 -14.71 -19.77
C VAL A 173 4.30 -14.33 -20.73
N GLY A 174 3.47 -13.34 -20.36
CA GLY A 174 2.33 -12.93 -21.18
C GLY A 174 1.49 -11.85 -20.51
N PHE A 175 0.49 -11.38 -21.26
CA PHE A 175 -0.56 -10.48 -20.79
C PHE A 175 -1.91 -11.18 -20.83
N VAL A 176 -2.86 -10.79 -19.98
CA VAL A 176 -4.25 -11.20 -20.04
C VAL A 176 -5.14 -9.99 -20.29
N ASP A 177 -6.06 -10.11 -21.22
CA ASP A 177 -7.05 -9.07 -21.55
C ASP A 177 -8.47 -9.64 -21.42
N LYS A 178 -9.35 -8.91 -20.72
CA LYS A 178 -10.76 -9.27 -20.53
C LYS A 178 -11.61 -8.95 -21.75
N GLN A 179 -11.28 -7.89 -22.51
CA GLN A 179 -12.15 -7.37 -23.56
C GLN A 179 -11.98 -8.09 -24.92
N ASN A 180 -11.07 -9.08 -24.99
CA ASN A 180 -10.89 -9.99 -26.12
C ASN A 180 -10.63 -9.30 -27.49
N GLN A 181 -10.21 -8.02 -27.50
CA GLN A 181 -10.00 -7.28 -28.75
C GLN A 181 -8.63 -7.56 -29.40
N ASN A 182 -7.73 -8.26 -28.71
CA ASN A 182 -6.31 -8.31 -29.06
C ASN A 182 -5.68 -9.72 -29.01
N SER A 183 -6.46 -10.80 -29.01
CA SER A 183 -5.96 -12.18 -28.82
C SER A 183 -4.96 -12.68 -29.88
N SER A 184 -4.95 -12.09 -31.08
CA SER A 184 -3.94 -12.35 -32.13
C SER A 184 -2.71 -11.41 -32.06
N LYS A 185 -2.75 -10.38 -31.22
CA LYS A 185 -1.72 -9.36 -31.12
C LYS A 185 -0.71 -9.72 -30.02
N ARG A 186 0.49 -9.15 -30.14
CA ARG A 186 1.59 -9.33 -29.16
C ARG A 186 1.99 -7.99 -28.58
N ILE A 187 2.26 -7.95 -27.28
CA ILE A 187 2.84 -6.79 -26.60
C ILE A 187 4.26 -7.14 -26.18
N LEU A 188 5.25 -6.34 -26.57
CA LEU A 188 6.66 -6.58 -26.24
C LEU A 188 7.13 -8.00 -26.63
N ASN A 189 6.66 -8.50 -27.77
CA ASN A 189 6.84 -9.87 -28.27
C ASN A 189 6.28 -10.98 -27.37
N LEU A 190 5.42 -10.65 -26.41
CA LEU A 190 4.72 -11.60 -25.54
C LEU A 190 3.26 -11.79 -25.98
N PRO A 191 2.67 -12.97 -25.79
CA PRO A 191 1.28 -13.24 -26.17
C PRO A 191 0.29 -12.47 -25.28
N ILE A 192 -0.85 -12.10 -25.86
CA ILE A 192 -2.01 -11.61 -25.13
C ILE A 192 -3.03 -12.75 -25.07
N LEU A 193 -3.25 -13.27 -23.87
CA LEU A 193 -4.14 -14.38 -23.60
C LEU A 193 -5.54 -13.84 -23.33
N ASN A 194 -6.54 -14.48 -23.94
CA ASN A 194 -7.94 -14.16 -23.68
C ASN A 194 -8.38 -14.78 -22.35
N LEU A 195 -9.08 -14.00 -21.54
CA LEU A 195 -9.80 -14.49 -20.35
C LEU A 195 -11.07 -15.28 -20.74
N SER A 196 -10.92 -16.38 -21.48
CA SER A 196 -12.02 -17.30 -21.79
C SER A 196 -12.29 -18.32 -20.68
N LYS A 197 -11.33 -18.50 -19.77
CA LYS A 197 -11.36 -19.39 -18.61
C LYS A 197 -10.90 -18.62 -17.36
N ARG A 198 -11.12 -19.19 -16.18
CA ARG A 198 -10.57 -18.66 -14.91
C ARG A 198 -9.05 -18.49 -14.99
N ILE A 199 -8.52 -17.45 -14.35
CA ILE A 199 -7.09 -17.11 -14.39
C ILE A 199 -6.17 -18.27 -14.01
N PRO A 200 -6.43 -19.04 -12.93
CA PRO A 200 -5.60 -20.17 -12.54
C PRO A 200 -5.34 -21.21 -13.65
N VAL A 201 -6.32 -21.40 -14.55
CA VAL A 201 -6.20 -22.33 -15.69
C VAL A 201 -5.22 -21.79 -16.73
N ILE A 202 -5.31 -20.50 -17.03
CA ILE A 202 -4.41 -19.82 -17.95
C ILE A 202 -2.99 -19.84 -17.38
N MET A 203 -2.83 -19.47 -16.11
CA MET A 203 -1.53 -19.49 -15.43
C MET A 203 -0.87 -20.87 -15.47
N ARG A 204 -1.63 -21.94 -15.24
CA ARG A 204 -1.12 -23.32 -15.32
C ARG A 204 -0.64 -23.68 -16.73
N SER A 205 -1.38 -23.27 -17.76
CA SER A 205 -1.05 -23.60 -19.17
C SER A 205 0.25 -22.98 -19.66
N ILE A 206 0.67 -21.87 -19.06
CA ILE A 206 1.90 -21.15 -19.39
C ILE A 206 2.95 -21.23 -18.27
N GLU A 207 2.72 -22.10 -17.28
CA GLU A 207 3.58 -22.29 -16.10
C GLU A 207 3.96 -20.96 -15.43
N ALA A 208 2.98 -20.07 -15.24
CA ALA A 208 3.16 -18.84 -14.47
C ALA A 208 2.99 -19.13 -12.98
N GLU A 209 3.87 -18.55 -12.17
CA GLU A 209 3.87 -18.66 -10.70
C GLU A 209 3.23 -17.43 -10.03
N ALA A 210 3.20 -16.30 -10.74
CA ALA A 210 2.71 -15.03 -10.23
C ALA A 210 1.75 -14.32 -11.19
N LEU A 211 0.74 -13.65 -10.62
CA LEU A 211 -0.12 -12.71 -11.32
C LEU A 211 0.23 -11.28 -10.88
N ILE A 212 0.46 -10.38 -11.83
CA ILE A 212 0.67 -8.95 -11.59
C ILE A 212 -0.57 -8.21 -12.10
N ILE A 213 -1.37 -7.64 -11.20
CA ILE A 213 -2.57 -6.90 -11.56
C ILE A 213 -2.19 -5.45 -11.87
N ALA A 214 -2.24 -5.09 -13.16
CA ALA A 214 -1.90 -3.76 -13.68
C ALA A 214 -3.08 -3.03 -14.33
N ASP A 215 -4.20 -3.72 -14.60
CA ASP A 215 -5.38 -3.11 -15.20
C ASP A 215 -6.08 -2.14 -14.22
N LYS A 216 -6.20 -0.87 -14.62
CA LYS A 216 -6.87 0.18 -13.83
C LYS A 216 -8.39 0.15 -13.96
N SER A 217 -8.93 -0.53 -14.96
CA SER A 217 -10.38 -0.60 -15.22
C SER A 217 -11.11 -1.61 -14.34
N LEU A 218 -10.38 -2.49 -13.66
CA LEU A 218 -10.95 -3.47 -12.74
C LEU A 218 -11.65 -2.79 -11.57
N THR A 219 -12.89 -3.20 -11.33
CA THR A 219 -13.57 -2.88 -10.07
C THR A 219 -12.87 -3.58 -8.90
N LYS A 220 -13.07 -3.07 -7.68
CA LYS A 220 -12.51 -3.71 -6.47
C LYS A 220 -12.96 -5.16 -6.31
N ASP A 221 -14.24 -5.43 -6.58
CA ASP A 221 -14.83 -6.77 -6.43
C ASP A 221 -14.24 -7.76 -7.44
N GLU A 222 -14.05 -7.33 -8.70
CA GLU A 222 -13.37 -8.15 -9.71
C GLU A 222 -11.91 -8.42 -9.32
N LYS A 223 -11.20 -7.39 -8.84
CA LYS A 223 -9.81 -7.54 -8.39
C LYS A 223 -9.70 -8.56 -7.25
N LEU A 224 -10.61 -8.52 -6.28
CA LEU A 224 -10.65 -9.46 -5.16
C LEU A 224 -10.98 -10.87 -5.62
N THR A 225 -11.96 -11.03 -6.51
CA THR A 225 -12.30 -12.33 -7.10
C THR A 225 -11.06 -12.96 -7.77
N LEU A 226 -10.30 -12.17 -8.52
CA LEU A 226 -9.05 -12.63 -9.15
C LEU A 226 -7.98 -13.03 -8.11
N VAL A 227 -7.85 -12.24 -7.04
CA VAL A 227 -6.89 -12.53 -5.96
C VAL A 227 -7.29 -13.82 -5.24
N ASP A 228 -8.55 -13.97 -4.85
CA ASP A 228 -9.06 -15.16 -4.16
C ASP A 228 -8.90 -16.41 -5.05
N GLU A 229 -9.23 -16.32 -6.35
CA GLU A 229 -8.97 -17.40 -7.30
C GLU A 229 -7.47 -17.76 -7.36
N CYS A 230 -6.56 -16.78 -7.42
CA CYS A 230 -5.14 -17.07 -7.45
C CYS A 230 -4.63 -17.70 -6.15
N LEU A 231 -5.06 -17.17 -5.00
CA LEU A 231 -4.65 -17.67 -3.69
C LEU A 231 -5.16 -19.08 -3.43
N GLU A 232 -6.36 -19.44 -3.90
CA GLU A 232 -6.93 -20.80 -3.80
C GLU A 232 -6.00 -21.87 -4.41
N TYR A 233 -5.30 -21.52 -5.50
CA TYR A 233 -4.35 -22.39 -6.18
C TYR A 233 -2.86 -22.07 -5.85
N ASN A 234 -2.60 -21.31 -4.79
CA ASN A 234 -1.26 -20.93 -4.30
C ASN A 234 -0.42 -20.13 -5.30
N TYR A 235 -1.06 -19.36 -6.19
CA TYR A 235 -0.34 -18.40 -7.04
C TYR A 235 -0.05 -17.11 -6.29
N LYS A 236 1.14 -16.53 -6.51
CA LYS A 236 1.53 -15.25 -5.91
C LYS A 236 0.82 -14.09 -6.63
N VAL A 237 0.26 -13.15 -5.88
CA VAL A 237 -0.42 -11.98 -6.47
C VAL A 237 0.29 -10.70 -6.08
N TYR A 238 0.58 -9.88 -7.09
CA TYR A 238 1.21 -8.58 -6.95
C TYR A 238 0.28 -7.48 -7.48
N THR A 239 0.33 -6.31 -6.85
CA THR A 239 -0.44 -5.16 -7.30
C THR A 239 0.43 -3.93 -7.49
N VAL A 240 0.02 -3.08 -8.44
CA VAL A 240 0.67 -1.81 -8.73
C VAL A 240 -0.21 -0.69 -8.15
N PRO A 241 0.32 0.18 -7.28
CA PRO A 241 -0.45 1.30 -6.74
C PRO A 241 -0.84 2.29 -7.84
N LEU A 242 -1.94 3.00 -7.63
CA LEU A 242 -2.39 4.10 -8.49
C LEU A 242 -1.45 5.29 -8.29
N ILE A 243 -0.50 5.50 -9.21
CA ILE A 243 0.35 6.69 -9.24
C ILE A 243 -0.20 7.62 -10.32
N SER A 244 -0.28 8.91 -10.04
CA SER A 244 -0.66 9.96 -11.00
C SER A 244 0.52 10.36 -11.91
N ASP A 245 1.75 10.37 -11.38
CA ASP A 245 2.96 10.75 -12.13
C ASP A 245 3.86 9.53 -12.44
N TRP A 246 3.98 9.22 -13.74
CA TRP A 246 4.67 8.02 -14.26
C TRP A 246 6.08 8.31 -14.80
N GLU A 247 6.72 9.41 -14.37
CA GLU A 247 7.97 9.88 -14.98
C GLU A 247 9.20 9.05 -14.59
N ASP A 248 9.22 8.39 -13.41
CA ASP A 248 10.36 7.57 -12.98
C ASP A 248 10.08 6.04 -13.04
N ARG A 249 10.78 5.37 -13.97
CA ARG A 249 10.72 3.91 -14.15
C ARG A 249 11.23 3.11 -12.95
N LYS A 250 12.19 3.64 -12.19
CA LYS A 250 12.71 2.95 -10.99
C LYS A 250 11.66 2.91 -9.89
N GLU A 251 10.95 4.02 -9.68
CA GLU A 251 9.88 4.07 -8.69
C GLU A 251 8.77 3.06 -8.99
N ILE A 252 8.39 2.90 -10.26
CA ILE A 252 7.34 1.95 -10.67
C ILE A 252 7.71 0.52 -10.24
N SER A 253 8.94 0.08 -10.53
CA SER A 253 9.40 -1.28 -10.18
C SER A 253 9.42 -1.54 -8.67
N GLN A 254 9.88 -0.56 -7.87
CA GLN A 254 9.92 -0.66 -6.41
C GLN A 254 8.52 -0.62 -5.78
N LYS A 255 7.56 0.00 -6.45
CA LYS A 255 6.17 0.12 -5.98
C LYS A 255 5.32 -1.12 -6.29
N VAL A 256 5.80 -2.07 -7.11
CA VAL A 256 5.14 -3.39 -7.27
C VAL A 256 5.35 -4.22 -6.00
N LYS A 257 4.28 -4.33 -5.21
CA LYS A 257 4.29 -4.96 -3.89
C LYS A 257 3.40 -6.21 -3.87
N ASN A 258 3.69 -7.09 -2.90
CA ASN A 258 2.80 -8.20 -2.56
C ASN A 258 1.43 -7.64 -2.17
N PHE A 259 0.37 -8.34 -2.53
CA PHE A 259 -0.98 -8.04 -2.06
C PHE A 259 -1.03 -8.15 -0.52
N GLN A 260 -1.56 -7.13 0.17
CA GLN A 260 -1.61 -7.14 1.63
C GLN A 260 -2.98 -7.58 2.15
N ILE A 261 -3.05 -8.00 3.42
CA ILE A 261 -4.32 -8.43 4.02
C ILE A 261 -5.35 -7.29 4.13
N GLN A 262 -4.89 -6.04 4.29
CA GLN A 262 -5.77 -4.88 4.31
C GLN A 262 -6.48 -4.68 2.97
N ASP A 263 -5.83 -5.07 1.86
CA ASP A 263 -6.38 -4.96 0.52
C ASP A 263 -7.47 -6.01 0.24
N LEU A 264 -7.59 -7.06 1.07
CA LEU A 264 -8.62 -8.10 0.98
C LEU A 264 -9.97 -7.68 1.57
N LEU A 265 -10.06 -6.53 2.26
CA LEU A 265 -11.35 -6.03 2.73
C LEU A 265 -12.18 -5.45 1.58
N GLU A 266 -13.34 -6.05 1.31
CA GLU A 266 -14.35 -5.62 0.32
C GLU A 266 -15.01 -4.27 0.68
N ARG A 267 -14.27 -3.14 0.60
CA ARG A 267 -14.84 -1.84 1.03
C ARG A 267 -14.59 -0.69 0.08
N LYS A 268 -15.66 0.07 -0.17
CA LYS A 268 -15.59 1.39 -0.83
C LYS A 268 -14.83 2.36 0.08
N PRO A 269 -13.92 3.19 -0.47
CA PRO A 269 -13.26 4.25 0.28
C PRO A 269 -14.28 5.12 1.03
N ILE A 270 -13.91 5.59 2.21
CA ILE A 270 -14.75 6.50 3.00
C ILE A 270 -14.67 7.89 2.37
N VAL A 271 -15.83 8.54 2.20
CA VAL A 271 -15.93 9.90 1.68
C VAL A 271 -16.25 10.81 2.86
N LEU A 272 -15.26 11.60 3.27
CA LEU A 272 -15.38 12.53 4.39
C LEU A 272 -16.03 13.86 3.98
N ASP A 273 -16.77 14.48 4.89
CA ASP A 273 -17.09 15.91 4.80
C ASP A 273 -15.91 16.73 5.34
N ASN A 274 -14.90 16.87 4.49
CA ASN A 274 -13.69 17.64 4.81
C ASN A 274 -14.00 19.09 5.23
N LYS A 275 -15.12 19.68 4.81
CA LYS A 275 -15.47 21.07 5.20
C LYS A 275 -15.91 21.11 6.66
N SER A 276 -16.80 20.20 7.05
CA SER A 276 -17.27 20.08 8.44
C SER A 276 -16.11 19.77 9.40
N ILE A 277 -15.29 18.76 9.07
CA ILE A 277 -14.12 18.38 9.87
C ILE A 277 -13.11 19.54 9.97
N SER A 278 -12.82 20.20 8.84
CA SER A 278 -11.94 21.37 8.86
C SER A 278 -12.48 22.50 9.73
N SER A 279 -13.80 22.74 9.76
CA SER A 279 -14.38 23.80 10.59
C SER A 279 -14.19 23.54 12.09
N GLN A 280 -14.21 22.26 12.50
CA GLN A 280 -14.01 21.85 13.89
C GLN A 280 -12.53 21.88 14.32
N ILE A 281 -11.59 21.62 13.41
CA ILE A 281 -10.18 21.41 13.75
C ILE A 281 -9.29 22.61 13.39
N HIS A 282 -9.64 23.36 12.35
CA HIS A 282 -8.79 24.43 11.83
C HIS A 282 -8.55 25.51 12.89
N ASN A 283 -7.27 25.87 13.07
CA ASN A 283 -6.83 26.85 14.06
C ASN A 283 -7.29 26.56 15.51
N LYS A 284 -7.64 25.31 15.83
CA LYS A 284 -7.97 24.83 17.18
C LYS A 284 -6.80 24.12 17.84
N THR A 285 -6.82 24.08 19.16
CA THR A 285 -5.93 23.26 19.99
C THR A 285 -6.58 21.91 20.22
N VAL A 286 -5.99 20.85 19.67
CA VAL A 286 -6.54 19.49 19.75
C VAL A 286 -5.73 18.66 20.73
N LEU A 287 -6.38 18.09 21.74
CA LEU A 287 -5.77 17.12 22.66
C LEU A 287 -6.16 15.70 22.26
N ILE A 288 -5.16 14.84 22.09
CA ILE A 288 -5.35 13.42 21.78
C ILE A 288 -4.74 12.63 22.94
N THR A 289 -5.58 11.92 23.69
CA THR A 289 -5.11 11.01 24.75
C THR A 289 -4.96 9.60 24.19
N GLY A 290 -3.96 8.85 24.66
CA GLY A 290 -3.60 7.57 24.06
C GLY A 290 -2.95 7.78 22.69
N ALA A 291 -2.27 8.91 22.51
CA ALA A 291 -1.74 9.34 21.21
C ALA A 291 -0.73 8.36 20.62
N ALA A 292 -0.03 7.57 21.44
CA ALA A 292 0.92 6.59 20.96
C ALA A 292 0.28 5.22 20.64
N GLY A 293 -1.02 5.05 20.91
CA GLY A 293 -1.80 3.89 20.52
C GLY A 293 -2.11 3.85 19.01
N SER A 294 -2.59 2.70 18.51
CA SER A 294 -2.89 2.52 17.09
C SER A 294 -3.93 3.52 16.56
N ILE A 295 -4.98 3.80 17.33
CA ILE A 295 -6.03 4.76 16.95
C ILE A 295 -5.56 6.21 17.18
N GLY A 296 -4.98 6.50 18.35
CA GLY A 296 -4.54 7.86 18.69
C GLY A 296 -3.45 8.41 17.77
N SER A 297 -2.51 7.56 17.35
CA SER A 297 -1.44 7.97 16.43
C SER A 297 -1.98 8.27 15.04
N GLU A 298 -2.96 7.50 14.58
CA GLU A 298 -3.61 7.74 13.29
C GLU A 298 -4.52 8.97 13.32
N ILE A 299 -5.27 9.19 14.40
CA ILE A 299 -6.01 10.45 14.62
C ILE A 299 -5.03 11.63 14.55
N THR A 300 -3.85 11.52 15.17
CA THR A 300 -2.83 12.56 15.14
C THR A 300 -2.39 12.87 13.70
N ARG A 301 -2.07 11.84 12.90
CA ARG A 301 -1.69 12.01 11.48
C ARG A 301 -2.79 12.69 10.67
N GLN A 302 -4.05 12.31 10.88
CA GLN A 302 -5.17 12.85 10.11
C GLN A 302 -5.53 14.28 10.54
N VAL A 303 -5.58 14.56 11.85
CA VAL A 303 -5.90 15.88 12.42
C VAL A 303 -4.94 16.96 11.92
N ILE A 304 -3.63 16.64 11.82
CA ILE A 304 -2.62 17.61 11.38
C ILE A 304 -2.90 18.15 9.97
N ASN A 305 -3.48 17.35 9.08
CA ASN A 305 -3.81 17.77 7.70
C ASN A 305 -4.89 18.86 7.64
N PHE A 306 -5.66 19.07 8.72
CA PHE A 306 -6.68 20.12 8.80
C PHE A 306 -6.14 21.45 9.37
N ASN A 307 -4.82 21.59 9.49
CA ASN A 307 -4.13 22.80 9.97
C ASN A 307 -4.63 23.31 11.34
N PRO A 308 -4.55 22.47 12.40
CA PRO A 308 -4.85 22.91 13.76
C PRO A 308 -3.82 23.94 14.24
N LYS A 309 -4.19 24.76 15.22
CA LYS A 309 -3.27 25.70 15.88
C LYS A 309 -2.17 24.95 16.63
N ARG A 310 -2.53 23.84 17.27
CA ARG A 310 -1.60 22.94 17.96
C ARG A 310 -2.25 21.56 18.18
N VAL A 311 -1.45 20.51 18.09
CA VAL A 311 -1.83 19.14 18.49
C VAL A 311 -1.05 18.73 19.74
N ILE A 312 -1.76 18.31 20.77
CA ILE A 312 -1.18 17.81 22.03
C ILE A 312 -1.32 16.29 22.02
N MET A 313 -0.19 15.59 21.97
CA MET A 313 -0.11 14.14 21.96
C MET A 313 0.19 13.66 23.37
N LEU A 314 -0.82 13.12 24.06
CA LEU A 314 -0.70 12.67 25.45
C LEU A 314 -0.73 11.14 25.53
N ASP A 315 0.31 10.55 26.12
CA ASP A 315 0.38 9.11 26.38
C ASP A 315 1.29 8.82 27.58
N GLN A 316 1.09 7.69 28.25
CA GLN A 316 2.01 7.20 29.28
C GLN A 316 3.18 6.42 28.69
N ALA A 317 3.01 5.85 27.49
CA ALA A 317 4.00 5.02 26.83
C ALA A 317 5.09 5.89 26.18
N GLU A 318 6.20 6.05 26.91
CA GLU A 318 7.31 6.92 26.53
C GLU A 318 7.88 6.61 25.14
N THR A 319 8.33 5.37 24.92
CA THR A 319 9.02 5.01 23.69
C THR A 319 8.11 5.09 22.45
N PRO A 320 6.86 4.56 22.47
CA PRO A 320 5.92 4.76 21.38
C PRO A 320 5.60 6.24 21.10
N LEU A 321 5.47 7.08 22.14
CA LEU A 321 5.21 8.51 21.95
C LEU A 321 6.42 9.23 21.35
N HIS A 322 7.64 8.85 21.75
CA HIS A 322 8.87 9.36 21.15
C HIS A 322 8.94 9.03 19.65
N HIS A 323 8.65 7.77 19.28
CA HIS A 323 8.62 7.35 17.88
C HIS A 323 7.61 8.15 17.06
N LEU A 324 6.39 8.34 17.59
CA LEU A 324 5.37 9.16 16.93
C LEU A 324 5.85 10.62 16.77
N THR A 325 6.52 11.17 17.79
CA THR A 325 7.04 12.54 17.74
C THR A 325 8.06 12.72 16.61
N LEU A 326 9.00 11.78 16.46
CA LEU A 326 9.99 11.79 15.38
C LEU A 326 9.32 11.63 14.00
N GLU A 327 8.36 10.71 13.90
CA GLU A 327 7.59 10.48 12.69
C GLU A 327 6.87 11.75 12.22
N ILE A 328 6.10 12.36 13.11
CA ILE A 328 5.32 13.58 12.81
C ILE A 328 6.25 14.75 12.47
N SER A 329 7.37 14.92 13.18
CA SER A 329 8.33 15.99 12.88
C SER A 329 8.94 15.84 11.48
N LYS A 330 9.11 14.60 11.01
CA LYS A 330 9.64 14.30 9.67
C LYS A 330 8.58 14.51 8.58
N LEU A 331 7.34 14.05 8.82
CA LEU A 331 6.26 14.11 7.83
C LEU A 331 5.62 15.51 7.74
N PHE A 332 5.55 16.23 8.86
CA PHE A 332 4.87 17.53 8.97
C PHE A 332 5.75 18.56 9.70
N PRO A 333 6.86 19.05 9.08
CA PRO A 333 7.82 19.93 9.76
C PRO A 333 7.22 21.26 10.26
N GLN A 334 6.12 21.71 9.67
CA GLN A 334 5.45 22.97 10.02
C GLN A 334 4.36 22.79 11.08
N ALA A 335 3.99 21.56 11.43
CA ALA A 335 2.92 21.29 12.39
C ALA A 335 3.38 21.59 13.83
N LYS A 336 2.60 22.39 14.54
CA LYS A 336 2.84 22.68 15.96
C LYS A 336 2.33 21.53 16.82
N THR A 337 3.22 20.62 17.20
CA THR A 337 2.90 19.47 18.04
C THR A 337 3.60 19.56 19.39
N THR A 338 2.95 19.03 20.43
CA THR A 338 3.52 18.94 21.78
C THR A 338 3.27 17.55 22.33
N SER A 339 4.32 16.83 22.66
CA SER A 339 4.24 15.51 23.30
C SER A 339 4.23 15.66 24.82
N ILE A 340 3.31 14.98 25.50
CA ILE A 340 3.16 14.99 26.95
C ILE A 340 3.16 13.56 27.45
N ILE A 341 4.15 13.23 28.27
CA ILE A 341 4.15 11.99 29.06
C ILE A 341 3.23 12.20 30.25
N GLY A 342 2.14 11.44 30.31
CA GLY A 342 1.14 11.60 31.34
C GLY A 342 0.13 10.46 31.39
N ASP A 343 -0.37 10.20 32.58
CA ASP A 343 -1.37 9.18 32.85
C ASP A 343 -2.72 9.83 33.15
N ILE A 344 -3.75 9.43 32.39
CA ILE A 344 -5.12 9.94 32.54
C ILE A 344 -5.73 9.64 33.92
N ARG A 345 -5.19 8.65 34.65
CA ARG A 345 -5.56 8.34 36.04
C ARG A 345 -5.19 9.47 37.00
N ASN A 346 -4.15 10.24 36.68
CA ASN A 346 -3.65 11.31 37.54
C ASN A 346 -4.36 12.63 37.23
N ARG A 347 -5.50 12.86 37.87
CA ARG A 347 -6.32 14.08 37.66
C ARG A 347 -5.51 15.38 37.82
N PRO A 348 -4.71 15.60 38.88
CA PRO A 348 -3.93 16.84 39.01
C PRO A 348 -2.94 17.06 37.84
N SER A 349 -2.37 16.00 37.29
CA SER A 349 -1.47 16.11 36.13
C SER A 349 -2.23 16.45 34.86
N MET A 350 -3.40 15.84 34.65
CA MET A 350 -4.26 16.18 33.51
C MET A 350 -4.79 17.61 33.62
N GLU A 351 -5.16 18.06 34.81
CA GLU A 351 -5.61 19.43 35.06
C GLU A 351 -4.53 20.46 34.67
N ARG A 352 -3.25 20.20 34.98
CA ARG A 352 -2.13 21.04 34.50
C ARG A 352 -2.07 21.11 32.97
N VAL A 353 -2.37 20.02 32.27
CA VAL A 353 -2.42 20.01 30.79
C VAL A 353 -3.58 20.87 30.30
N PHE A 354 -4.78 20.67 30.84
CA PHE A 354 -5.97 21.46 30.46
C PHE A 354 -5.79 22.95 30.75
N SER A 355 -5.29 23.29 31.94
CA SER A 355 -5.02 24.67 32.36
C SER A 355 -3.98 25.37 31.48
N LYS A 356 -2.88 24.68 31.17
CA LYS A 356 -1.78 25.23 30.37
C LYS A 356 -2.15 25.39 28.90
N TYR A 357 -2.81 24.41 28.30
CA TYR A 357 -3.00 24.37 26.86
C TYR A 357 -4.40 24.76 26.38
N ARG A 358 -5.42 24.72 27.27
CA ARG A 358 -6.82 25.07 26.96
C ARG A 358 -7.30 24.41 25.66
N PRO A 359 -7.40 23.07 25.61
CA PRO A 359 -7.82 22.36 24.40
C PRO A 359 -9.24 22.78 23.99
N ASP A 360 -9.46 22.95 22.70
CA ASP A 360 -10.78 23.23 22.12
C ASP A 360 -11.49 21.92 21.76
N VAL A 361 -10.73 20.91 21.34
CA VAL A 361 -11.23 19.58 20.94
C VAL A 361 -10.42 18.50 21.65
N VAL A 362 -11.10 17.47 22.18
CA VAL A 362 -10.46 16.32 22.82
C VAL A 362 -10.88 15.03 22.11
N TYR A 363 -9.90 14.30 21.57
CA TYR A 363 -10.09 12.91 21.14
C TYR A 363 -9.55 11.97 22.22
N HIS A 364 -10.45 11.22 22.87
CA HIS A 364 -10.12 10.31 23.95
C HIS A 364 -9.98 8.87 23.45
N ALA A 365 -8.75 8.45 23.17
CA ALA A 365 -8.41 7.10 22.69
C ALA A 365 -7.57 6.28 23.69
N ALA A 366 -7.28 6.82 24.89
CA ALA A 366 -6.59 6.10 25.95
C ALA A 366 -7.52 5.07 26.61
N ALA A 367 -7.15 3.79 26.55
CA ALA A 367 -7.86 2.69 27.20
C ALA A 367 -6.98 1.43 27.26
N TYR A 368 -7.28 0.53 28.19
CA TYR A 368 -6.87 -0.87 28.09
C TYR A 368 -7.90 -1.69 27.32
N LYS A 369 -7.43 -2.48 26.35
CA LYS A 369 -8.29 -3.17 25.38
C LYS A 369 -8.20 -4.70 25.38
N HIS A 370 -7.19 -5.28 26.04
CA HIS A 370 -6.93 -6.72 25.95
C HIS A 370 -7.82 -7.48 26.93
N VAL A 371 -8.82 -8.21 26.39
CA VAL A 371 -9.83 -8.92 27.20
C VAL A 371 -9.21 -9.84 28.26
N PRO A 372 -8.29 -10.79 27.93
CA PRO A 372 -7.75 -11.70 28.95
C PRO A 372 -7.04 -10.97 30.08
N LEU A 373 -6.24 -9.95 29.75
CA LEU A 373 -5.51 -9.17 30.76
C LEU A 373 -6.45 -8.39 31.69
N MET A 374 -7.59 -7.92 31.18
CA MET A 374 -8.57 -7.17 31.98
C MET A 374 -9.51 -8.09 32.78
N GLU A 375 -9.74 -9.32 32.33
CA GLU A 375 -10.36 -10.36 33.17
C GLU A 375 -9.48 -10.68 34.39
N GLU A 376 -8.17 -10.81 34.19
CA GLU A 376 -7.22 -11.06 35.29
C GLU A 376 -6.99 -9.83 36.18
N ASN A 377 -7.15 -8.62 35.63
CA ASN A 377 -6.88 -7.36 36.33
C ASN A 377 -8.07 -6.37 36.29
N PRO A 378 -9.24 -6.69 36.87
CA PRO A 378 -10.42 -5.82 36.80
C PRO A 378 -10.21 -4.41 37.34
N ALA A 379 -9.48 -4.27 38.46
CA ALA A 379 -9.17 -2.96 39.03
C ALA A 379 -8.44 -2.04 38.02
N GLN A 380 -7.52 -2.59 37.21
CA GLN A 380 -6.80 -1.82 36.20
C GLN A 380 -7.74 -1.37 35.06
N ALA A 381 -8.72 -2.18 34.69
CA ALA A 381 -9.76 -1.78 33.75
C ALA A 381 -10.58 -0.61 34.31
N ILE A 382 -10.95 -0.65 35.59
CA ILE A 382 -11.68 0.45 36.24
C ILE A 382 -10.83 1.72 36.28
N PHE A 383 -9.58 1.65 36.72
CA PHE A 383 -8.75 2.85 36.85
C PHE A 383 -8.51 3.55 35.50
N VAL A 384 -8.22 2.81 34.44
CA VAL A 384 -7.93 3.43 33.14
C VAL A 384 -9.21 3.75 32.36
N ASN A 385 -10.08 2.75 32.16
CA ASN A 385 -11.21 2.91 31.26
C ASN A 385 -12.37 3.68 31.90
N VAL A 386 -12.54 3.63 33.23
CA VAL A 386 -13.64 4.32 33.94
C VAL A 386 -13.14 5.61 34.59
N MET A 387 -12.25 5.51 35.58
CA MET A 387 -11.75 6.69 36.30
C MET A 387 -10.95 7.63 35.38
N GLY A 388 -10.11 7.08 34.51
CA GLY A 388 -9.36 7.86 33.52
C GLY A 388 -10.28 8.62 32.56
N THR A 389 -11.31 7.96 32.02
CA THR A 389 -12.32 8.64 31.19
C THR A 389 -13.05 9.71 31.99
N LYS A 390 -13.53 9.39 33.21
CA LYS A 390 -14.17 10.35 34.12
C LYS A 390 -13.32 11.61 34.30
N ASN A 391 -12.02 11.47 34.58
CA ASN A 391 -11.12 12.61 34.76
C ASN A 391 -11.06 13.52 33.53
N ILE A 392 -10.90 12.95 32.33
CA ILE A 392 -10.79 13.73 31.10
C ILE A 392 -12.14 14.38 30.77
N THR A 393 -13.25 13.65 30.93
CA THR A 393 -14.60 14.16 30.70
C THR A 393 -14.93 15.32 31.65
N ASP A 394 -14.62 15.19 32.94
CA ASP A 394 -14.84 16.26 33.93
C ASP A 394 -14.00 17.50 33.62
N LEU A 395 -12.72 17.31 33.30
CA LEU A 395 -11.83 18.41 32.92
C LEU A 395 -12.25 19.07 31.60
N SER A 396 -12.76 18.30 30.64
CA SER A 396 -13.33 18.85 29.41
C SER A 396 -14.49 19.80 29.71
N CYS A 397 -15.33 19.44 30.68
CA CYS A 397 -16.44 20.28 31.12
C CYS A 397 -15.97 21.52 31.89
N GLU A 398 -15.07 21.35 32.86
CA GLU A 398 -14.51 22.42 33.69
C GLU A 398 -13.79 23.49 32.85
N TYR A 399 -13.10 23.08 31.79
CA TYR A 399 -12.34 23.96 30.91
C TYR A 399 -13.09 24.36 29.63
N ASN A 400 -14.39 24.02 29.52
CA ASN A 400 -15.25 24.38 28.40
C ASN A 400 -14.71 23.98 27.02
N VAL A 401 -14.24 22.74 26.90
CA VAL A 401 -13.88 22.13 25.61
C VAL A 401 -15.11 22.17 24.69
N GLU A 402 -14.95 22.52 23.42
CA GLU A 402 -16.07 22.62 22.47
C GLU A 402 -16.63 21.23 22.13
N SER A 403 -15.75 20.25 21.92
CA SER A 403 -16.11 18.88 21.58
C SER A 403 -15.19 17.85 22.24
N PHE A 404 -15.79 16.88 22.90
CA PHE A 404 -15.12 15.70 23.46
C PHE A 404 -15.62 14.46 22.72
N VAL A 405 -14.71 13.73 22.09
CA VAL A 405 -14.99 12.52 21.32
C VAL A 405 -14.34 11.32 21.99
N MET A 406 -15.15 10.43 22.55
CA MET A 406 -14.71 9.17 23.16
C MET A 406 -14.68 8.04 22.14
N VAL A 407 -13.54 7.37 22.07
CA VAL A 407 -13.41 6.11 21.33
C VAL A 407 -13.84 4.95 22.23
N SER A 408 -14.89 4.25 21.84
CA SER A 408 -15.41 3.04 22.47
C SER A 408 -15.34 1.84 21.51
N THR A 409 -15.98 0.72 21.85
CA THR A 409 -15.86 -0.55 21.15
C THR A 409 -17.20 -1.27 21.06
N ASP A 410 -17.37 -2.10 20.04
CA ASP A 410 -18.46 -3.09 19.94
C ASP A 410 -18.62 -3.97 21.20
N LYS A 411 -17.54 -4.29 21.89
CA LYS A 411 -17.55 -5.09 23.14
C LYS A 411 -18.23 -4.41 24.32
N ALA A 412 -18.54 -3.11 24.22
CA ALA A 412 -19.37 -2.42 25.22
C ALA A 412 -20.86 -2.78 25.08
N VAL A 413 -21.27 -3.35 23.93
CA VAL A 413 -22.63 -3.81 23.67
C VAL A 413 -22.81 -5.21 24.26
N ASN A 414 -23.78 -5.36 25.17
CA ASN A 414 -24.06 -6.61 25.88
C ASN A 414 -22.76 -7.28 26.39
N PRO A 415 -21.96 -6.57 27.20
CA PRO A 415 -20.59 -6.95 27.46
C PRO A 415 -20.53 -8.36 28.05
N SER A 416 -19.56 -9.16 27.59
CA SER A 416 -19.32 -10.52 28.10
C SER A 416 -18.08 -10.63 28.98
N ASN A 417 -17.40 -9.51 29.19
CA ASN A 417 -16.10 -9.41 29.84
C ASN A 417 -15.91 -8.05 30.52
N VAL A 418 -14.97 -8.00 31.45
CA VAL A 418 -14.61 -6.84 32.27
C VAL A 418 -14.13 -5.68 31.41
N MET A 419 -13.37 -5.93 30.33
CA MET A 419 -12.92 -4.87 29.42
C MET A 419 -14.11 -4.15 28.77
N GLY A 420 -15.02 -4.92 28.16
CA GLY A 420 -16.24 -4.41 27.54
C GLY A 420 -17.14 -3.70 28.55
N ALA A 421 -17.35 -4.29 29.73
CA ALA A 421 -18.14 -3.70 30.80
C ALA A 421 -17.53 -2.39 31.32
N SER A 422 -16.20 -2.29 31.45
CA SER A 422 -15.55 -1.03 31.86
C SER A 422 -15.76 0.09 30.84
N LYS A 423 -15.71 -0.23 29.54
CA LYS A 423 -16.02 0.75 28.47
C LYS A 423 -17.50 1.13 28.48
N ARG A 424 -18.39 0.17 28.72
CA ARG A 424 -19.82 0.40 28.86
C ARG A 424 -20.14 1.36 30.03
N ILE A 425 -19.51 1.15 31.19
CA ILE A 425 -19.64 2.05 32.35
C ILE A 425 -19.15 3.46 32.02
N ALA A 426 -18.03 3.57 31.31
CA ALA A 426 -17.49 4.86 30.87
C ALA A 426 -18.44 5.60 29.89
N GLU A 427 -19.09 4.87 28.97
CA GLU A 427 -20.14 5.44 28.12
C GLU A 427 -21.32 5.95 28.96
N LYS A 428 -21.81 5.14 29.92
CA LYS A 428 -22.89 5.55 30.82
C LYS A 428 -22.54 6.81 31.59
N TYR A 429 -21.29 6.96 32.05
CA TYR A 429 -20.80 8.18 32.70
C TYR A 429 -20.88 9.41 31.78
N VAL A 430 -20.33 9.29 30.57
CA VAL A 430 -20.29 10.40 29.59
C VAL A 430 -21.72 10.83 29.21
N GLN A 431 -22.63 9.87 29.03
CA GLN A 431 -24.02 10.13 28.72
C GLN A 431 -24.79 10.76 29.88
N SER A 432 -24.65 10.19 31.09
CA SER A 432 -25.20 10.74 32.33
C SER A 432 -24.78 12.19 32.52
N LEU A 433 -23.49 12.50 32.33
CA LEU A 433 -22.98 13.86 32.44
C LEU A 433 -23.66 14.78 31.43
N HIS A 434 -23.76 14.37 30.16
CA HIS A 434 -24.45 15.18 29.14
C HIS A 434 -25.91 15.45 29.51
N CYS A 435 -26.67 14.44 29.96
CA CYS A 435 -28.05 14.62 30.41
C CYS A 435 -28.16 15.60 31.60
N ARG A 436 -27.23 15.52 32.56
CA ARG A 436 -27.17 16.45 33.70
C ARG A 436 -26.97 17.89 33.25
N LEU A 437 -26.11 18.10 32.25
CA LEU A 437 -25.81 19.43 31.70
C LEU A 437 -26.99 20.04 30.93
N LEU A 438 -27.89 19.22 30.39
CA LEU A 438 -29.13 19.70 29.75
C LEU A 438 -30.17 20.16 30.78
N ASN A 439 -30.23 19.48 31.93
CA ASN A 439 -31.23 19.74 32.97
C ASN A 439 -30.84 20.85 33.95
N ASN A 440 -29.54 21.06 34.18
CA ASN A 440 -29.03 22.09 35.08
C ASN A 440 -28.51 23.33 34.32
N THR A 441 -28.63 24.50 34.93
CA THR A 441 -28.01 25.77 34.48
C THR A 441 -26.50 25.81 34.77
N THR A 442 -25.79 24.72 34.49
CA THR A 442 -24.32 24.66 34.57
C THR A 442 -23.69 25.36 33.37
N ASP A 443 -22.57 26.07 33.58
CA ASP A 443 -21.85 26.84 32.54
C ASP A 443 -21.15 25.99 31.46
N CYS A 444 -21.23 24.67 31.54
CA CYS A 444 -20.50 23.75 30.66
C CYS A 444 -21.23 23.50 29.35
N ARG A 445 -20.57 23.84 28.23
CA ARG A 445 -21.12 23.74 26.86
C ARG A 445 -20.50 22.63 26.02
N THR A 446 -19.76 21.72 26.64
CA THR A 446 -19.03 20.66 25.95
C THR A 446 -19.98 19.67 25.30
N LYS A 447 -19.76 19.41 24.00
CA LYS A 447 -20.45 18.36 23.26
C LYS A 447 -19.76 17.04 23.51
N PHE A 448 -20.43 16.13 24.21
CA PHE A 448 -19.93 14.78 24.48
C PHE A 448 -20.40 13.81 23.41
N ILE A 449 -19.47 13.23 22.68
CA ILE A 449 -19.73 12.34 21.54
C ILE A 449 -19.03 11.01 21.85
N THR A 450 -19.74 9.90 21.68
CA THR A 450 -19.18 8.56 21.81
C THR A 450 -19.19 7.87 20.45
N THR A 451 -18.14 7.12 20.13
CA THR A 451 -18.06 6.32 18.90
C THR A 451 -17.86 4.85 19.25
N ARG A 452 -18.57 3.94 18.56
CA ARG A 452 -18.45 2.49 18.68
C ARG A 452 -18.13 1.88 17.34
N PHE A 453 -17.06 1.09 17.34
CA PHE A 453 -16.69 0.24 16.21
C PHE A 453 -15.93 -0.97 16.75
N GLY A 454 -15.80 -1.99 15.91
CA GLY A 454 -15.18 -3.25 16.27
C GLY A 454 -13.71 -3.31 15.91
N ASN A 455 -13.28 -4.48 15.44
CA ASN A 455 -11.88 -4.75 15.29
C ASN A 455 -11.25 -3.91 14.18
N VAL A 456 -10.04 -3.44 14.45
CA VAL A 456 -9.25 -2.67 13.50
C VAL A 456 -8.03 -3.48 13.06
N LEU A 457 -7.90 -3.71 11.76
CA LEU A 457 -6.83 -4.53 11.17
C LEU A 457 -5.45 -3.95 11.48
N GLY A 458 -4.52 -4.82 11.86
CA GLY A 458 -3.13 -4.43 12.11
C GLY A 458 -2.92 -3.59 13.37
N SER A 459 -3.94 -3.39 14.20
CA SER A 459 -3.76 -2.71 15.50
C SER A 459 -2.87 -3.53 16.44
N ASN A 460 -2.18 -2.86 17.37
CA ASN A 460 -1.23 -3.50 18.29
C ASN A 460 -1.89 -4.65 19.05
N GLY A 461 -1.19 -5.79 19.12
CA GLY A 461 -1.64 -7.02 19.80
C GLY A 461 -2.96 -7.61 19.26
N SER A 462 -3.32 -7.32 18.00
CA SER A 462 -4.47 -7.95 17.33
C SER A 462 -4.10 -9.27 16.65
N VAL A 463 -5.11 -9.97 16.13
CA VAL A 463 -4.96 -11.29 15.50
C VAL A 463 -4.04 -11.28 14.27
N VAL A 464 -4.03 -10.20 13.49
CA VAL A 464 -3.22 -10.12 12.26
C VAL A 464 -1.71 -10.07 12.57
N PRO A 465 -1.21 -9.19 13.46
CA PRO A 465 0.19 -9.27 13.92
C PRO A 465 0.55 -10.64 14.50
N LEU A 466 -0.32 -11.25 15.30
CA LEU A 466 -0.09 -12.58 15.87
C LEU A 466 0.09 -13.65 14.79
N PHE A 467 -0.83 -13.71 13.82
CA PHE A 467 -0.74 -14.66 12.71
C PHE A 467 0.50 -14.41 11.86
N THR A 468 0.84 -13.14 11.61
CA THR A 468 2.05 -12.77 10.88
C THR A 468 3.30 -13.30 11.58
N GLU A 469 3.39 -13.15 12.91
CA GLU A 469 4.49 -13.67 13.71
C GLU A 469 4.51 -15.22 13.72
N GLN A 470 3.36 -15.87 13.92
CA GLN A 470 3.24 -17.33 13.91
C GLN A 470 3.67 -17.92 12.57
N ILE A 471 3.21 -17.33 11.46
CA ILE A 471 3.59 -17.73 10.10
C ILE A 471 5.09 -17.54 9.88
N ALA A 472 5.66 -16.41 10.31
CA ALA A 472 7.10 -16.15 10.20
C ALA A 472 7.95 -17.16 10.98
N LYS A 473 7.41 -17.72 12.08
CA LYS A 473 8.04 -18.79 12.88
C LYS A 473 7.79 -20.21 12.34
N GLY A 474 7.02 -20.37 11.27
CA GLY A 474 6.69 -21.67 10.67
C GLY A 474 5.40 -22.33 11.20
N GLY A 475 4.60 -21.61 11.98
CA GLY A 475 3.34 -22.09 12.56
C GLY A 475 3.49 -22.90 13.86
N PRO A 476 2.41 -23.54 14.34
CA PRO A 476 1.04 -23.45 13.81
C PRO A 476 0.41 -22.06 14.04
N VAL A 477 -0.60 -21.73 13.24
CA VAL A 477 -1.48 -20.57 13.48
C VAL A 477 -2.58 -21.00 14.45
N THR A 478 -2.77 -20.25 15.54
CA THR A 478 -3.72 -20.63 16.60
C THR A 478 -5.03 -19.85 16.50
N ILE A 479 -6.16 -20.55 16.46
CA ILE A 479 -7.50 -19.97 16.41
C ILE A 479 -8.30 -20.43 17.62
N THR A 480 -9.10 -19.54 18.21
CA THR A 480 -9.86 -19.86 19.42
C THR A 480 -11.08 -20.74 19.13
N HIS A 481 -11.79 -20.50 18.03
CA HIS A 481 -12.93 -21.33 17.63
C HIS A 481 -13.15 -21.31 16.10
N PRO A 482 -13.60 -22.41 15.45
CA PRO A 482 -13.82 -22.46 14.00
C PRO A 482 -14.85 -21.44 13.49
N GLU A 483 -15.95 -21.28 14.22
CA GLU A 483 -17.07 -20.39 13.85
C GLU A 483 -16.89 -18.95 14.33
N ILE A 484 -15.72 -18.56 14.86
CA ILE A 484 -15.52 -17.20 15.36
C ILE A 484 -15.48 -16.18 14.22
N ILE A 485 -16.34 -15.17 14.30
CA ILE A 485 -16.45 -14.09 13.31
C ILE A 485 -16.15 -12.73 13.94
N ARG A 486 -15.51 -11.85 13.17
CA ARG A 486 -15.25 -10.47 13.58
C ARG A 486 -15.49 -9.50 12.44
N TYR A 487 -15.96 -8.31 12.78
CA TYR A 487 -16.04 -7.17 11.87
C TYR A 487 -14.70 -6.45 11.87
N PHE A 488 -14.19 -6.13 10.68
CA PHE A 488 -12.87 -5.52 10.52
C PHE A 488 -12.93 -4.26 9.69
N MET A 489 -12.33 -3.17 10.16
CA MET A 489 -12.04 -2.02 9.31
C MET A 489 -10.55 -1.68 9.40
N THR A 490 -10.05 -0.86 8.48
CA THR A 490 -8.65 -0.40 8.56
C THR A 490 -8.49 0.72 9.60
N ILE A 491 -7.28 0.93 10.13
CA ILE A 491 -7.01 2.02 11.09
C ILE A 491 -7.36 3.38 10.48
N PRO A 492 -6.92 3.72 9.24
CA PRO A 492 -7.26 5.01 8.66
C PRO A 492 -8.76 5.21 8.53
N GLU A 493 -9.49 4.19 8.07
CA GLU A 493 -10.96 4.23 7.94
C GLU A 493 -11.66 4.48 9.27
N ALA A 494 -11.25 3.79 10.34
CA ALA A 494 -11.84 3.98 11.67
C ALA A 494 -11.64 5.42 12.15
N CYS A 495 -10.42 5.94 12.04
CA CYS A 495 -10.10 7.30 12.46
C CYS A 495 -10.83 8.35 11.63
N GLN A 496 -11.00 8.12 10.32
CA GLN A 496 -11.79 8.98 9.43
C GLN A 496 -13.24 9.10 9.92
N LEU A 497 -13.90 7.97 10.25
CA LEU A 497 -15.25 8.02 10.79
C LEU A 497 -15.31 8.64 12.19
N VAL A 498 -14.28 8.49 13.03
CA VAL A 498 -14.19 9.19 14.33
C VAL A 498 -14.14 10.71 14.15
N LEU A 499 -13.36 11.21 13.18
CA LEU A 499 -13.30 12.64 12.88
C LEU A 499 -14.66 13.15 12.35
N GLU A 500 -15.28 12.41 11.43
CA GLU A 500 -16.60 12.73 10.87
C GLU A 500 -17.69 12.75 11.95
N ALA A 501 -17.73 11.74 12.82
CA ALA A 501 -18.63 11.68 13.97
C ALA A 501 -18.42 12.85 14.94
N GLY A 502 -17.15 13.20 15.20
CA GLY A 502 -16.78 14.36 16.01
C GLY A 502 -17.30 15.68 15.44
N ALA A 503 -17.30 15.83 14.12
CA ALA A 503 -17.71 17.06 13.44
C ALA A 503 -19.23 17.21 13.35
N MET A 504 -19.96 16.10 13.20
CA MET A 504 -21.42 16.11 13.10
C MET A 504 -22.15 16.16 14.46
N GLY A 505 -21.49 15.68 15.52
CA GLY A 505 -22.13 15.50 16.83
C GLY A 505 -22.59 16.79 17.49
N ARG A 506 -23.78 16.72 18.10
CA ARG A 506 -24.39 17.84 18.85
C ARG A 506 -24.29 17.67 20.35
N GLY A 507 -23.84 16.50 20.82
CA GLY A 507 -23.74 16.11 22.21
C GLY A 507 -24.77 15.05 22.56
N GLY A 508 -24.37 14.05 23.35
CA GLY A 508 -25.23 12.96 23.81
C GLY A 508 -25.35 11.79 22.83
N GLU A 509 -24.79 11.89 21.62
CA GLU A 509 -24.89 10.80 20.65
C GLU A 509 -23.86 9.70 20.89
N ILE A 510 -24.29 8.46 20.66
CA ILE A 510 -23.42 7.30 20.49
C ILE A 510 -23.46 6.90 19.02
N TYR A 511 -22.38 7.16 18.29
CA TYR A 511 -22.26 6.81 16.89
C TYR A 511 -21.75 5.39 16.71
N ILE A 512 -22.41 4.60 15.87
CA ILE A 512 -22.01 3.24 15.50
C ILE A 512 -21.60 3.25 14.04
N PHE A 513 -20.46 2.63 13.74
CA PHE A 513 -19.96 2.56 12.37
C PHE A 513 -20.39 1.29 11.68
N ASP A 514 -20.88 1.43 10.45
CA ASP A 514 -21.10 0.31 9.56
C ASP A 514 -19.74 -0.26 9.12
N MET A 515 -19.48 -1.47 9.59
CA MET A 515 -18.30 -2.23 9.27
C MET A 515 -18.62 -3.37 8.30
N GLY A 516 -19.62 -3.26 7.42
CA GLY A 516 -19.91 -4.23 6.37
C GLY A 516 -20.06 -5.66 6.87
N LYS A 517 -19.61 -6.63 6.05
CA LYS A 517 -19.76 -8.05 6.36
C LYS A 517 -18.73 -8.54 7.39
N PRO A 518 -19.12 -9.43 8.31
CA PRO A 518 -18.19 -10.07 9.23
C PRO A 518 -17.31 -11.09 8.49
N VAL A 519 -16.12 -11.37 9.03
CA VAL A 519 -15.13 -12.30 8.48
C VAL A 519 -14.88 -13.41 9.49
N LYS A 520 -14.89 -14.68 9.04
CA LYS A 520 -14.45 -15.80 9.88
C LYS A 520 -12.94 -15.74 10.09
N ILE A 521 -12.48 -15.92 11.32
CA ILE A 521 -11.05 -15.84 11.63
C ILE A 521 -10.26 -17.00 10.99
N ILE A 522 -10.90 -18.15 10.76
CA ILE A 522 -10.28 -19.26 10.02
C ILE A 522 -10.02 -18.92 8.55
N ASP A 523 -10.95 -18.21 7.90
CA ASP A 523 -10.76 -17.75 6.52
C ASP A 523 -9.65 -16.71 6.44
N LEU A 524 -9.59 -15.82 7.43
CA LEU A 524 -8.51 -14.84 7.58
C LEU A 524 -7.15 -15.53 7.73
N ALA A 525 -7.03 -16.53 8.61
CA ALA A 525 -5.81 -17.31 8.80
C ALA A 525 -5.36 -18.00 7.51
N ASN A 526 -6.28 -18.69 6.84
CA ASN A 526 -6.03 -19.36 5.55
C ASN A 526 -5.52 -18.38 4.48
N LYS A 527 -6.17 -17.22 4.34
CA LYS A 527 -5.75 -16.18 3.38
C LYS A 527 -4.35 -15.64 3.72
N MET A 528 -4.04 -15.42 5.00
CA MET A 528 -2.73 -14.94 5.43
C MET A 528 -1.61 -15.96 5.18
N ILE A 529 -1.85 -17.24 5.43
CA ILE A 529 -0.88 -18.33 5.14
C ILE A 529 -0.57 -18.37 3.63
N ARG A 530 -1.61 -18.30 2.78
CA ARG A 530 -1.47 -18.28 1.32
C ARG A 530 -0.73 -17.03 0.82
N LEU A 531 -1.05 -15.86 1.38
CA LEU A 531 -0.35 -14.60 1.07
C LEU A 531 1.14 -14.64 1.43
N ALA A 532 1.50 -15.37 2.48
CA ALA A 532 2.89 -15.61 2.87
C ALA A 532 3.60 -16.64 1.97
N GLY A 533 2.88 -17.28 1.04
CA GLY A 533 3.43 -18.25 0.09
C GLY A 533 3.41 -19.69 0.59
N PHE A 534 2.68 -19.99 1.66
CA PHE A 534 2.56 -21.34 2.22
C PHE A 534 1.17 -21.93 1.95
N THR A 535 1.08 -23.26 1.98
CA THR A 535 -0.17 -24.00 1.86
C THR A 535 -0.74 -24.31 3.25
N PRO A 536 -1.97 -23.86 3.58
CA PRO A 536 -2.63 -24.21 4.84
C PRO A 536 -2.76 -25.72 5.04
N ASP A 537 -2.62 -26.17 6.29
CA ASP A 537 -2.69 -27.56 6.75
C ASP A 537 -1.67 -28.55 6.17
N LYS A 538 -0.86 -28.11 5.21
CA LYS A 538 0.26 -28.88 4.65
C LYS A 538 1.62 -28.36 5.13
N GLU A 539 1.85 -27.06 4.98
CA GLU A 539 3.11 -26.42 5.38
C GLU A 539 2.95 -25.68 6.72
N ILE A 540 1.80 -25.04 6.93
CA ILE A 540 1.46 -24.37 8.19
C ILE A 540 0.10 -24.88 8.65
N LYS A 541 0.08 -25.55 9.80
CA LYS A 541 -1.15 -26.07 10.41
C LYS A 541 -1.95 -24.96 11.10
N ILE A 542 -3.26 -25.10 11.12
CA ILE A 542 -4.15 -24.30 11.96
C ILE A 542 -4.57 -25.14 13.18
N GLU A 543 -4.34 -24.63 14.38
CA GLU A 543 -4.68 -25.31 15.64
C GLU A 543 -5.80 -24.57 16.38
N ILE A 544 -6.81 -25.32 16.85
CA ILE A 544 -7.92 -24.77 17.61
C ILE A 544 -7.57 -24.85 19.10
N VAL A 545 -7.43 -23.70 19.76
CA VAL A 545 -6.97 -23.60 21.16
C VAL A 545 -8.09 -23.35 22.17
N GLY A 546 -9.34 -23.21 21.72
CA GLY A 546 -10.50 -22.92 22.56
C GLY A 546 -10.73 -21.43 22.79
N LEU A 547 -11.96 -21.09 23.20
CA LEU A 547 -12.33 -19.72 23.57
C LEU A 547 -11.67 -19.31 24.88
N ARG A 548 -11.19 -18.06 24.94
CA ARG A 548 -10.60 -17.49 26.15
C ARG A 548 -11.69 -16.91 27.07
N PRO A 549 -11.38 -16.70 28.36
CA PRO A 549 -12.27 -15.99 29.26
C PRO A 549 -12.72 -14.65 28.70
N GLY A 550 -14.03 -14.43 28.75
CA GLY A 550 -14.68 -13.22 28.26
C GLY A 550 -14.88 -13.12 26.74
N GLU A 551 -14.36 -14.07 25.96
CA GLU A 551 -14.40 -14.02 24.48
C GLU A 551 -15.75 -14.51 23.91
N LYS A 552 -16.37 -13.69 23.05
CA LYS A 552 -17.60 -14.05 22.31
C LYS A 552 -17.28 -14.79 21.01
N LEU A 553 -18.24 -15.59 20.55
CA LEU A 553 -18.20 -16.23 19.23
C LEU A 553 -18.44 -15.22 18.10
N TYR A 554 -19.40 -14.31 18.29
CA TYR A 554 -19.67 -13.17 17.42
C TYR A 554 -19.83 -11.89 18.26
N GLU A 555 -19.44 -10.76 17.70
CA GLU A 555 -19.63 -9.45 18.32
C GLU A 555 -20.94 -8.84 17.83
N GLU A 556 -21.61 -8.08 18.69
CA GLU A 556 -22.85 -7.37 18.38
C GLU A 556 -22.52 -5.89 18.14
N LEU A 557 -23.16 -5.26 17.16
CA LEU A 557 -23.00 -3.83 16.90
C LEU A 557 -24.03 -2.98 17.63
N LEU A 558 -25.16 -3.57 18.01
CA LEU A 558 -26.32 -2.92 18.62
C LEU A 558 -26.85 -3.79 19.76
N ASN A 559 -27.34 -3.13 20.81
CA ASN A 559 -28.07 -3.80 21.88
C ASN A 559 -29.50 -4.10 21.39
N ASP A 560 -30.12 -5.17 21.90
CA ASP A 560 -31.45 -5.63 21.51
C ASP A 560 -32.54 -4.55 21.72
N SER A 561 -32.34 -3.67 22.70
CA SER A 561 -33.26 -2.57 23.02
C SER A 561 -32.99 -1.28 22.25
N ALA A 562 -31.85 -1.16 21.56
CA ALA A 562 -31.41 0.09 20.95
C ALA A 562 -31.98 0.26 19.54
N LYS A 563 -32.53 1.45 19.26
CA LYS A 563 -32.93 1.85 17.90
C LYS A 563 -31.81 2.64 17.24
N THR A 564 -31.67 2.52 15.92
CA THR A 564 -30.72 3.33 15.15
C THR A 564 -31.41 4.45 14.41
N LEU A 565 -30.84 5.65 14.44
CA LEU A 565 -31.18 6.74 13.54
C LEU A 565 -30.10 6.91 12.46
N PRO A 566 -30.48 7.20 11.21
CA PRO A 566 -29.52 7.49 10.15
C PRO A 566 -28.83 8.85 10.40
N THR A 567 -27.64 9.02 9.83
CA THR A 567 -26.94 10.32 9.74
C THR A 567 -26.82 10.75 8.27
N HIS A 568 -26.19 11.89 8.00
CA HIS A 568 -25.87 12.28 6.61
C HIS A 568 -24.80 11.39 5.97
N HIS A 569 -24.04 10.64 6.76
CA HIS A 569 -23.00 9.74 6.27
C HIS A 569 -23.49 8.28 6.36
N GLU A 570 -23.57 7.58 5.22
CA GLU A 570 -24.16 6.24 5.12
C GLU A 570 -23.55 5.20 6.07
N LYS A 571 -22.25 5.34 6.40
CA LYS A 571 -21.54 4.42 7.31
C LYS A 571 -21.62 4.79 8.80
N ILE A 572 -22.38 5.82 9.17
CA ILE A 572 -22.49 6.27 10.56
C ILE A 572 -23.97 6.31 10.94
N MET A 573 -24.31 5.63 12.04
CA MET A 573 -25.65 5.59 12.61
C MET A 573 -25.59 6.09 14.05
N ILE A 574 -26.69 6.66 14.56
CA ILE A 574 -26.82 7.05 15.98
C ILE A 574 -27.57 5.94 16.72
N ALA A 575 -26.98 5.42 17.79
CA ALA A 575 -27.64 4.52 18.72
C ALA A 575 -28.50 5.32 19.70
N GLN A 576 -29.79 4.99 19.80
CA GLN A 576 -30.67 5.48 20.84
C GLN A 576 -30.68 4.45 21.98
N GLU A 577 -30.18 4.86 23.13
CA GLU A 577 -30.19 4.04 24.34
C GLU A 577 -30.97 4.73 25.46
N VAL A 578 -31.46 3.92 26.40
CA VAL A 578 -32.11 4.41 27.63
C VAL A 578 -31.02 4.75 28.62
N TYR A 579 -31.09 5.95 29.19
CA TYR A 579 -30.09 6.47 30.12
C TYR A 579 -30.62 6.42 31.56
N ASP A 580 -29.73 6.11 32.49
CA ASP A 580 -30.03 6.16 33.92
C ASP A 580 -30.03 7.61 34.42
N ASP A 581 -30.63 7.82 35.59
CA ASP A 581 -30.52 9.08 36.30
C ASP A 581 -29.04 9.45 36.52
N SER A 582 -28.70 10.69 36.18
CA SER A 582 -27.33 11.17 36.17
C SER A 582 -26.65 11.13 37.55
N GLU A 583 -27.40 11.39 38.62
CA GLU A 583 -26.86 11.42 39.98
C GLU A 583 -26.55 10.00 40.47
N VAL A 584 -27.51 9.09 40.26
CA VAL A 584 -27.36 7.67 40.60
C VAL A 584 -26.17 7.05 39.85
N ALA A 585 -26.02 7.33 38.56
CA ALA A 585 -24.90 6.83 37.78
C ALA A 585 -23.55 7.35 38.31
N SER A 586 -23.45 8.64 38.66
CA SER A 586 -22.21 9.23 39.19
C SER A 586 -21.84 8.66 40.56
N GLU A 587 -22.82 8.45 41.45
CA GLU A 587 -22.61 7.87 42.77
C GLU A 587 -22.13 6.41 42.66
N GLN A 588 -22.84 5.59 41.88
CA GLN A 588 -22.48 4.19 41.70
C GLN A 588 -21.08 4.01 41.09
N ILE A 589 -20.70 4.89 40.16
CA ILE A 589 -19.36 4.88 39.56
C ILE A 589 -18.30 5.34 40.57
N GLY A 590 -18.61 6.34 41.40
CA GLY A 590 -17.75 6.76 42.51
C GLY A 590 -17.48 5.61 43.49
N GLU A 591 -18.51 4.87 43.88
CA GLU A 591 -18.39 3.68 44.72
C GLU A 591 -17.57 2.58 44.05
N LEU A 592 -17.78 2.31 42.75
CA LEU A 592 -16.99 1.32 42.01
C LEU A 592 -15.50 1.67 42.01
N ILE A 593 -15.17 2.95 41.81
CA ILE A 593 -13.78 3.44 41.84
C ILE A 593 -13.18 3.27 43.24
N ALA A 594 -13.96 3.56 44.29
CA ALA A 594 -13.52 3.35 45.67
C ALA A 594 -13.25 1.87 45.97
N ILE A 595 -14.16 0.97 45.58
CA ILE A 595 -13.99 -0.50 45.72
C ILE A 595 -12.73 -0.96 44.99
N ALA A 596 -12.46 -0.43 43.79
CA ALA A 596 -11.24 -0.76 43.05
C ALA A 596 -9.96 -0.29 43.78
N HIS A 597 -9.99 0.88 44.44
CA HIS A 597 -8.88 1.42 45.23
C HIS A 597 -8.60 0.65 46.51
N GLU A 598 -9.61 0.01 47.11
CA GLU A 598 -9.42 -0.88 48.26
C GLU A 598 -8.58 -2.12 47.93
N HIS A 599 -8.22 -2.34 46.64
CA HIS A 599 -7.55 -3.54 46.15
C HIS A 599 -8.23 -4.83 46.64
N CYS A 600 -9.56 -4.75 46.74
CA CYS A 600 -10.40 -5.84 47.20
C CYS A 600 -10.46 -6.98 46.17
N ASP A 601 -11.07 -8.08 46.61
CA ASP A 601 -11.42 -9.22 45.78
C ASP A 601 -12.09 -8.79 44.47
N ASN A 602 -11.59 -9.36 43.35
CA ASN A 602 -12.08 -9.11 42.00
C ASN A 602 -13.59 -9.37 41.89
N ASP A 603 -14.11 -10.32 42.66
CA ASP A 603 -15.53 -10.64 42.70
C ASP A 603 -16.38 -9.44 43.15
N ARG A 604 -15.91 -8.64 44.11
CA ARG A 604 -16.65 -7.44 44.57
C ARG A 604 -16.69 -6.37 43.48
N ILE A 605 -15.58 -6.15 42.79
CA ILE A 605 -15.50 -5.19 41.68
C ILE A 605 -16.47 -5.62 40.58
N VAL A 606 -16.38 -6.86 40.13
CA VAL A 606 -17.20 -7.40 39.04
C VAL A 606 -18.68 -7.44 39.44
N THR A 607 -19.01 -7.78 40.68
CA THR A 607 -20.39 -7.69 41.20
C THR A 607 -20.93 -6.27 41.08
N LYS A 608 -20.16 -5.26 41.50
CA LYS A 608 -20.59 -3.85 41.35
C LYS A 608 -20.71 -3.44 39.89
N MET A 609 -19.83 -3.91 39.00
CA MET A 609 -19.96 -3.68 37.56
C MET A 609 -21.27 -4.24 37.01
N LYS A 610 -21.70 -5.44 37.45
CA LYS A 610 -22.98 -6.04 37.04
C LYS A 610 -24.20 -5.28 37.55
N VAL A 611 -24.11 -4.65 38.72
CA VAL A 611 -25.16 -3.75 39.22
C VAL A 611 -25.28 -2.51 38.33
N ILE A 612 -24.14 -1.92 37.93
CA ILE A 612 -24.13 -0.72 37.07
C ILE A 612 -24.52 -1.08 35.63
N VAL A 613 -24.17 -2.27 35.16
CA VAL A 613 -24.44 -2.75 33.80
C VAL A 613 -25.17 -4.10 33.90
N PRO A 614 -26.50 -4.10 34.08
CA PRO A 614 -27.28 -5.34 34.21
C PRO A 614 -27.17 -6.28 33.00
N GLU A 615 -26.87 -5.74 31.82
CA GLU A 615 -26.62 -6.52 30.61
C GLU A 615 -25.24 -7.23 30.58
N PHE A 616 -24.38 -7.01 31.57
CA PHE A 616 -23.06 -7.65 31.66
C PHE A 616 -23.15 -9.11 32.13
N LYS A 617 -23.07 -10.04 31.19
CA LYS A 617 -23.08 -11.49 31.45
C LYS A 617 -21.73 -12.12 31.13
N SER A 618 -21.01 -12.59 32.15
CA SER A 618 -19.65 -13.09 31.97
C SER A 618 -19.65 -14.41 31.21
N MET A 619 -18.88 -14.53 30.13
CA MET A 619 -18.77 -15.77 29.34
C MET A 619 -17.39 -16.40 29.49
N ASN A 620 -17.33 -17.74 29.59
CA ASN A 620 -16.06 -18.48 29.68
C ASN A 620 -15.13 -18.03 30.83
N SER A 621 -15.67 -17.37 31.87
CA SER A 621 -14.94 -16.71 32.96
C SER A 621 -15.53 -17.13 34.31
N ASP A 622 -14.70 -17.16 35.36
CA ASP A 622 -15.11 -17.52 36.72
C ASP A 622 -16.20 -16.57 37.28
N PHE A 623 -16.23 -15.34 36.77
CA PHE A 623 -17.25 -14.34 37.09
C PHE A 623 -18.65 -14.68 36.60
N ALA A 624 -18.82 -15.73 35.77
CA ALA A 624 -20.15 -16.23 35.37
C ALA A 624 -20.98 -16.71 36.58
N SER A 625 -20.32 -17.12 37.66
CA SER A 625 -20.97 -17.45 38.93
C SER A 625 -21.73 -16.27 39.54
N LEU A 626 -21.26 -15.04 39.29
CA LEU A 626 -21.82 -13.79 39.81
C LEU A 626 -23.05 -13.31 39.02
N ASP A 627 -23.29 -13.84 37.82
CA ASP A 627 -24.45 -13.48 36.98
C ASP A 627 -25.80 -13.78 37.67
N LYS A 628 -25.82 -14.78 38.56
CA LYS A 628 -27.04 -15.23 39.26
C LYS A 628 -27.37 -14.40 40.49
N VAL A 629 -26.39 -13.69 41.04
CA VAL A 629 -26.52 -12.94 42.31
C VAL A 629 -27.24 -11.60 42.09
N VAL A 630 -27.25 -11.10 40.86
CA VAL A 630 -27.80 -9.78 40.47
C VAL A 630 -29.08 -9.92 39.61
N GLY A 631 -29.78 -11.06 39.69
CA GLY A 631 -31.01 -11.31 38.92
C GLY A 631 -32.10 -10.25 39.19
N PRO A 632 -32.99 -9.99 38.21
CA PRO A 632 -33.90 -8.85 38.26
C PRO A 632 -34.93 -9.04 39.40
N ASN A 633 -35.09 -8.00 40.23
CA ASN A 633 -36.31 -7.79 41.00
C ASN A 633 -37.43 -7.29 40.09
#